data_AF-A0A3N1JDJ4-F1
#
_entry.id   AF-A0A3N1JDJ4-F1
#
_cell.length_a   1.000
_cell.length_b   1.000
_cell.length_c   1.000
_cell.angle_alpha   90.00
_cell.angle_beta   90.00
_cell.angle_gamma   90.00
#
_symmetry.space_group_name_H-M   'P 1'
#
loop_
_entity.id
_entity.type
_entity.pdbx_description
1 polymer ?
#
loop_
_entity_poly.entity_id
_entity_poly.type
_entity_poly.pdbx_seq_one_letter_code
_entity_poly.pdbx_strand_id
1 'polypeptide(L)'
;MDTITLQSHWTGPDTGPFATWVADRAAADQTHCVRIDAVGRDPAGRLAVRTEALHGARLPDALDRIGSPTVGVAVTLTVPLLLLAADARSGAVVLGDARADDVLVDDAGVTVLADHPPGADPPGTDLPGADSPGKDLPGTDSPGIGSPGTAPDRTDVPGLARSPSVTGPPPGEPSGVGRVGRAAVAARTSELPGPTAVLHAVRAVWERVDPREPCRAVVDTAVAEALGGGVDEVLRLLDVVRATAPPRPVRWDPPPDDFLFVDTVEAAPDDTGVVRWTRRFVERGVTLPGGRTVPARRVVVGGVVVAGLAAAAVITLGGAPP
;
A
#
# COMPACT_ATOMS: atom_id res chain seq x y z
N MET A 1 7.90 -11.73 18.71
CA MET A 1 6.96 -11.22 17.69
C MET A 1 7.39 -11.86 16.39
N ASP A 2 6.46 -12.37 15.58
CA ASP A 2 6.79 -12.77 14.21
C ASP A 2 6.87 -11.48 13.39
N THR A 3 8.00 -10.81 13.51
CA THR A 3 8.28 -9.54 12.85
C THR A 3 8.55 -9.83 11.38
N ILE A 4 7.71 -9.27 10.51
CA ILE A 4 7.86 -9.42 9.07
C ILE A 4 8.82 -8.33 8.61
N THR A 5 9.88 -8.72 7.90
CA THR A 5 10.69 -7.79 7.11
C THR A 5 10.02 -7.65 5.74
N LEU A 6 9.39 -6.51 5.47
CA LEU A 6 8.82 -6.19 4.16
C LEU A 6 9.79 -5.35 3.36
N GLN A 7 10.33 -5.93 2.28
CA GLN A 7 11.12 -5.22 1.28
C GLN A 7 10.49 -5.47 -0.09
N SER A 8 10.16 -4.41 -0.82
CA SER A 8 9.46 -4.48 -2.09
C SER A 8 10.28 -3.84 -3.20
N HIS A 9 10.15 -4.39 -4.41
CA HIS A 9 10.75 -3.87 -5.63
C HIS A 9 9.65 -3.60 -6.63
N TRP A 10 9.69 -2.43 -7.26
CA TRP A 10 8.65 -1.97 -8.18
C TRP A 10 9.28 -1.42 -9.46
N THR A 11 8.68 -1.72 -10.60
CA THR A 11 9.06 -1.15 -11.90
C THR A 11 7.88 -0.41 -12.52
N GLY A 12 8.17 0.70 -13.20
CA GLY A 12 7.14 1.61 -13.69
C GLY A 12 7.67 2.61 -14.72
N PRO A 13 6.78 3.38 -15.36
CA PRO A 13 7.17 4.46 -16.25
C PRO A 13 7.93 5.55 -15.49
N ASP A 14 8.87 6.23 -16.16
CA ASP A 14 9.63 7.36 -15.59
C ASP A 14 8.88 8.70 -15.64
N THR A 15 7.60 8.67 -15.98
CA THR A 15 6.67 9.80 -15.97
C THR A 15 5.31 9.37 -15.41
N GLY A 16 4.46 10.34 -15.04
CA GLY A 16 3.11 10.08 -14.58
C GLY A 16 3.02 9.69 -13.08
N PRO A 17 1.97 8.94 -12.68
CA PRO A 17 1.69 8.64 -11.27
C PRO A 17 2.83 7.90 -10.56
N PHE A 18 3.40 6.86 -11.19
CA PHE A 18 4.51 6.09 -10.64
C PHE A 18 5.72 6.98 -10.31
N ALA A 19 6.20 7.76 -11.29
CA ALA A 19 7.33 8.67 -11.09
C ALA A 19 7.05 9.76 -10.03
N THR A 20 5.79 10.19 -9.89
CA THR A 20 5.39 11.14 -8.84
C THR A 20 5.46 10.50 -7.45
N TRP A 21 4.92 9.29 -7.30
CA TRP A 21 5.04 8.50 -6.06
C TRP A 21 6.50 8.23 -5.70
N VAL A 22 7.36 7.94 -6.69
CA VAL A 22 8.81 7.75 -6.46
C VAL A 22 9.47 9.05 -5.97
N ALA A 23 9.13 10.20 -6.55
CA ALA A 23 9.65 11.49 -6.09
C ALA A 23 9.23 11.79 -4.65
N ASP A 24 7.96 11.54 -4.31
CA ASP A 24 7.43 11.72 -2.96
C ASP A 24 8.14 10.80 -1.95
N ARG A 25 8.31 9.50 -2.25
CA ARG A 25 8.97 8.53 -1.34
C ARG A 25 10.49 8.60 -1.29
N ALA A 26 11.10 9.38 -2.18
CA ALA A 26 12.50 9.79 -2.08
C ALA A 26 12.68 11.06 -1.21
N ALA A 27 11.61 11.80 -0.91
CA ALA A 27 11.68 12.97 -0.03
C ALA A 27 11.87 12.55 1.44
N ALA A 28 12.68 13.32 2.17
CA ALA A 28 13.23 12.87 3.47
C ALA A 28 12.24 12.83 4.65
N ASP A 29 11.05 13.42 4.51
CA ASP A 29 10.19 13.84 5.64
C ASP A 29 8.96 12.93 5.90
N GLN A 30 8.74 11.91 5.05
CA GLN A 30 7.54 11.07 5.13
C GLN A 30 7.66 9.96 6.18
N THR A 31 7.55 10.35 7.46
CA THR A 31 7.74 9.47 8.64
C THR A 31 6.76 8.29 8.74
N HIS A 32 5.60 8.35 8.07
CA HIS A 32 4.53 7.34 8.16
C HIS A 32 4.25 6.59 6.85
N CYS A 33 5.17 6.68 5.89
CA CYS A 33 5.12 5.97 4.62
C CYS A 33 6.39 5.15 4.41
N VAL A 34 6.27 4.06 3.65
CA VAL A 34 7.45 3.31 3.20
C VAL A 34 8.33 4.23 2.35
N ARG A 35 9.60 4.33 2.74
CA ARG A 35 10.64 5.12 2.05
C ARG A 35 11.25 4.33 0.91
N ILE A 36 11.82 5.04 -0.05
CA ILE A 36 12.69 4.44 -1.06
C ILE A 36 14.13 4.42 -0.56
N ASP A 37 14.74 3.24 -0.59
CA ASP A 37 16.15 3.00 -0.27
C ASP A 37 17.04 3.15 -1.52
N ALA A 38 16.57 2.68 -2.68
CA ALA A 38 17.30 2.82 -3.93
C ALA A 38 16.38 3.06 -5.14
N VAL A 39 16.86 3.91 -6.07
CA VAL A 39 16.26 4.16 -7.39
C VAL A 39 17.27 3.77 -8.46
N GLY A 40 16.81 3.12 -9.52
CA GLY A 40 17.62 2.70 -10.65
C GLY A 40 16.81 2.57 -11.94
N ARG A 41 17.36 1.82 -12.90
CA ARG A 41 16.70 1.45 -14.15
C ARG A 41 16.71 -0.06 -14.31
N ASP A 42 15.63 -0.64 -14.81
CA ASP A 42 15.58 -2.05 -15.18
C ASP A 42 16.30 -2.29 -16.54
N PRO A 43 16.48 -3.55 -16.99
CA PRO A 43 17.09 -3.84 -18.30
C PRO A 43 16.34 -3.29 -19.52
N ALA A 44 15.06 -2.94 -19.37
CA ALA A 44 14.24 -2.29 -20.39
C ALA A 44 14.32 -0.74 -20.34
N GLY A 45 15.13 -0.18 -19.43
CA GLY A 45 15.30 1.26 -19.24
C GLY A 45 14.15 1.93 -18.49
N ARG A 46 13.25 1.18 -17.84
CA ARG A 46 12.14 1.71 -17.03
C ARG A 46 12.63 2.08 -15.63
N LEU A 47 11.86 2.91 -14.92
CA LEU A 47 12.20 3.32 -13.56
C LEU A 47 11.99 2.12 -12.62
N ALA A 48 13.05 1.73 -11.89
CA ALA A 48 13.03 0.65 -10.92
C ALA A 48 13.32 1.22 -9.52
N VAL A 49 12.56 0.80 -8.51
CA VAL A 49 12.75 1.26 -7.13
C VAL A 49 12.70 0.12 -6.13
N ARG A 50 13.54 0.23 -5.10
CA ARG A 50 13.58 -0.66 -3.94
C ARG A 50 13.16 0.15 -2.72
N THR A 51 12.17 -0.35 -1.99
CA THR A 51 11.77 0.24 -0.71
C THR A 51 12.76 -0.11 0.39
N GLU A 52 12.80 0.72 1.44
CA GLU A 52 13.44 0.36 2.71
C GLU A 52 12.79 -0.91 3.28
N ALA A 53 13.59 -1.70 4.00
CA ALA A 53 13.15 -2.92 4.66
C ALA A 53 12.40 -2.58 5.96
N LEU A 54 11.07 -2.53 5.90
CA LEU A 54 10.24 -2.26 7.08
C LEU A 54 10.18 -3.49 7.99
N HIS A 55 10.30 -3.27 9.30
CA HIS A 55 10.24 -4.31 10.32
C HIS A 55 9.03 -4.05 11.21
N GLY A 56 8.06 -4.96 11.21
CA GLY A 56 6.88 -4.81 12.08
C GLY A 56 5.86 -5.93 11.98
N ALA A 57 4.74 -5.70 12.63
CA ALA A 57 3.51 -6.48 12.52
C ALA A 57 2.56 -5.81 11.52
N ARG A 58 1.80 -6.57 10.72
CA ARG A 58 0.64 -5.96 10.04
C ARG A 58 -0.38 -5.51 11.07
N LEU A 59 -1.10 -4.43 10.79
CA LEU A 59 -2.03 -3.83 11.73
C LEU A 59 -3.11 -4.81 12.22
N PRO A 60 -3.74 -5.67 11.39
CA PRO A 60 -4.65 -6.71 11.88
C PRO A 60 -3.97 -7.72 12.82
N ASP A 61 -2.76 -8.20 12.48
CA ASP A 61 -1.99 -9.13 13.32
C ASP A 61 -1.56 -8.49 14.65
N ALA A 62 -1.33 -7.18 14.66
CA ALA A 62 -1.05 -6.41 15.87
C ALA A 62 -2.32 -6.26 16.74
N LEU A 63 -3.45 -5.89 16.13
CA LEU A 63 -4.74 -5.75 16.81
C LEU A 63 -5.26 -7.08 17.37
N ASP A 64 -5.04 -8.21 16.68
CA ASP A 64 -5.40 -9.54 17.18
C ASP A 64 -4.56 -9.96 18.41
N ARG A 65 -3.32 -9.49 18.51
CA ARG A 65 -2.46 -9.68 19.71
C ARG A 65 -2.82 -8.74 20.85
N ILE A 66 -3.18 -7.49 20.56
CA ILE A 66 -3.62 -6.50 21.56
C ILE A 66 -5.02 -6.85 22.09
N GLY A 67 -5.87 -7.47 21.27
CA GLY A 67 -7.25 -7.78 21.60
C GLY A 67 -8.12 -6.53 21.53
N SER A 68 -8.29 -5.85 22.67
CA SER A 68 -9.04 -4.59 22.77
C SER A 68 -8.08 -3.46 23.20
N PRO A 69 -7.62 -2.60 22.26
CA PRO A 69 -6.77 -1.46 22.58
C PRO A 69 -7.53 -0.46 23.47
N THR A 70 -6.82 0.12 24.43
CA THR A 70 -7.34 1.29 25.16
C THR A 70 -7.45 2.50 24.22
N VAL A 71 -8.28 3.48 24.59
CA VAL A 71 -8.41 4.76 23.86
C VAL A 71 -7.04 5.38 23.57
N GLY A 72 -6.12 5.39 24.53
CA GLY A 72 -4.77 5.93 24.35
C GLY A 72 -3.93 5.18 23.31
N VAL A 73 -4.05 3.85 23.22
CA VAL A 73 -3.40 3.04 22.18
C VAL A 73 -4.04 3.31 20.82
N ALA A 74 -5.37 3.37 20.74
CA ALA A 74 -6.10 3.67 19.51
C ALA A 74 -5.73 5.07 18.95
N VAL A 75 -5.65 6.09 19.80
CA VAL A 75 -5.16 7.43 19.42
C VAL A 75 -3.73 7.36 18.89
N THR A 76 -2.84 6.65 19.59
CA THR A 76 -1.41 6.54 19.20
C THR A 76 -1.24 5.91 17.81
N LEU A 77 -2.00 4.84 17.52
CA LEU A 77 -1.98 4.16 16.23
C LEU A 77 -2.67 4.97 15.12
N THR A 78 -3.70 5.78 15.43
CA THR A 78 -4.55 6.40 14.39
C THR A 78 -4.23 7.86 14.08
N VAL A 79 -3.62 8.63 14.98
CA VAL A 79 -3.21 10.02 14.70
C VAL A 79 -2.23 10.12 13.52
N PRO A 80 -1.17 9.29 13.41
CA PRO A 80 -0.26 9.34 12.27
C PRO A 80 -0.95 8.98 10.94
N LEU A 81 -1.84 7.99 10.97
CA LEU A 81 -2.64 7.57 9.82
C LEU A 81 -3.59 8.68 9.36
N LEU A 82 -4.21 9.42 10.29
CA LEU A 82 -5.11 10.52 9.97
C LEU A 82 -4.39 11.75 9.39
N LEU A 83 -3.19 12.05 9.88
CA LEU A 83 -2.31 13.06 9.28
C LEU A 83 -1.98 12.68 7.83
N LEU A 84 -1.51 11.45 7.62
CA LEU A 84 -1.18 10.94 6.29
C LEU A 84 -2.40 10.95 5.34
N ALA A 85 -3.59 10.62 5.83
CA ALA A 85 -4.82 10.69 5.04
C ALA A 85 -5.19 12.14 4.67
N ALA A 86 -4.96 13.12 5.55
CA ALA A 86 -5.19 14.54 5.26
C ALA A 86 -4.18 15.08 4.23
N ASP A 87 -2.90 14.75 4.36
CA ASP A 87 -1.85 15.11 3.39
C ASP A 87 -2.12 14.51 2.01
N ALA A 88 -2.60 13.26 1.97
CA ALA A 88 -2.97 12.62 0.72
C ALA A 88 -4.25 13.20 0.09
N ARG A 89 -5.27 13.54 0.90
CA ARG A 89 -6.51 14.18 0.42
C ARG A 89 -6.28 15.63 -0.05
N SER A 90 -5.30 16.34 0.52
CA SER A 90 -4.91 17.69 0.09
C SER A 90 -4.00 17.68 -1.15
N GLY A 91 -3.41 16.53 -1.47
CA GLY A 91 -2.42 16.36 -2.54
C GLY A 91 -1.05 16.95 -2.18
N ALA A 92 -0.72 16.98 -0.88
CA ALA A 92 0.64 17.18 -0.38
C ALA A 92 1.47 15.89 -0.47
N VAL A 93 0.81 14.72 -0.48
CA VAL A 93 1.40 13.40 -0.69
C VAL A 93 0.61 12.62 -1.74
N VAL A 94 1.31 11.86 -2.59
CA VAL A 94 0.73 10.83 -3.45
C VAL A 94 0.80 9.47 -2.75
N LEU A 95 -0.37 8.93 -2.43
CA LEU A 95 -0.53 7.53 -2.07
C LEU A 95 -0.97 6.73 -3.30
N GLY A 96 -0.41 5.53 -3.45
CA GLY A 96 -0.90 4.52 -4.37
C GLY A 96 -2.10 3.75 -3.81
N ASP A 97 -2.28 2.51 -4.27
CA ASP A 97 -3.36 1.64 -3.79
C ASP A 97 -2.89 0.81 -2.59
N ALA A 98 -3.77 0.61 -1.61
CA ALA A 98 -3.43 -0.10 -0.38
C ALA A 98 -4.62 -0.87 0.21
N ARG A 99 -4.30 -1.69 1.20
CA ARG A 99 -5.19 -2.48 2.04
C ARG A 99 -4.88 -2.18 3.51
N ALA A 100 -5.78 -2.54 4.42
CA ALA A 100 -5.49 -2.41 5.85
C ALA A 100 -4.30 -3.29 6.32
N ASP A 101 -4.03 -4.38 5.59
CA ASP A 101 -2.90 -5.29 5.79
C ASP A 101 -1.53 -4.66 5.44
N ASP A 102 -1.53 -3.57 4.66
CA ASP A 102 -0.32 -2.86 4.22
C ASP A 102 0.10 -1.76 5.22
N VAL A 103 -0.70 -1.53 6.27
CA VAL A 103 -0.27 -0.73 7.42
C VAL A 103 0.49 -1.64 8.38
N LEU A 104 1.75 -1.30 8.60
CA LEU A 104 2.60 -1.96 9.59
C LEU A 104 2.63 -1.16 10.89
N VAL A 105 2.79 -1.87 12.01
CA VAL A 105 3.08 -1.35 13.34
C VAL A 105 4.44 -1.90 13.75
N ASP A 106 5.42 -1.03 13.98
CA ASP A 106 6.76 -1.44 14.41
C ASP A 106 6.81 -1.79 15.91
N ASP A 107 7.97 -2.22 16.40
CA ASP A 107 8.19 -2.58 17.81
C ASP A 107 8.10 -1.37 18.77
N ALA A 108 8.14 -0.14 18.25
CA ALA A 108 7.94 1.11 19.01
C ALA A 108 6.46 1.57 19.00
N GLY A 109 5.59 0.92 18.24
CA GLY A 109 4.18 1.28 18.07
C GLY A 109 3.93 2.36 17.00
N VAL A 110 4.93 2.69 16.18
CA VAL A 110 4.79 3.61 15.05
C VAL A 110 4.07 2.91 13.90
N THR A 111 3.07 3.58 13.33
CA THR A 111 2.39 3.10 12.11
C THR A 111 3.09 3.60 10.85
N VAL A 112 3.32 2.70 9.90
CA VAL A 112 3.91 2.98 8.58
C VAL A 112 3.07 2.32 7.48
N LEU A 113 2.69 3.07 6.46
CA LEU A 113 1.96 2.56 5.29
C LEU A 113 2.93 2.08 4.19
N ALA A 114 2.78 0.81 3.78
CA ALA A 114 3.49 0.19 2.67
C ALA A 114 2.59 0.01 1.43
N ASP A 115 2.07 1.11 0.90
CA ASP A 115 1.20 1.13 -0.29
C ASP A 115 1.90 0.73 -1.59
N HIS A 116 1.07 0.29 -2.55
CA HIS A 116 1.50 -0.17 -3.86
C HIS A 116 1.53 1.00 -4.87
N PRO A 117 2.68 1.32 -5.50
CA PRO A 117 2.79 2.48 -6.38
C PRO A 117 1.82 2.46 -7.57
N PRO A 118 1.16 3.59 -7.89
CA PRO A 118 0.10 3.64 -8.89
C PRO A 118 0.64 3.44 -10.31
N GLY A 119 0.11 2.44 -11.02
CA GLY A 119 0.57 2.08 -12.37
C GLY A 119 1.95 1.42 -12.42
N ALA A 120 2.43 0.90 -11.29
CA ALA A 120 3.53 -0.05 -11.28
C ALA A 120 3.09 -1.38 -11.89
N ASP A 121 4.04 -2.15 -12.43
CA ASP A 121 3.80 -3.58 -12.59
C ASP A 121 3.83 -4.23 -11.20
N PRO A 122 2.97 -5.23 -10.91
CA PRO A 122 3.07 -6.01 -9.68
C PRO A 122 4.48 -6.62 -9.59
N PRO A 123 5.03 -6.79 -8.38
CA PRO A 123 6.40 -7.23 -8.22
C PRO A 123 6.54 -8.59 -8.90
N GLY A 124 7.40 -8.66 -9.92
CA GLY A 124 7.61 -9.88 -10.68
C GLY A 124 7.94 -11.01 -9.71
N THR A 125 7.21 -12.12 -9.80
CA THR A 125 7.50 -13.34 -9.00
C THR A 125 8.74 -14.07 -9.52
N ASP A 126 9.76 -13.31 -9.89
CA ASP A 126 11.07 -13.77 -10.32
C ASP A 126 11.84 -14.25 -9.09
N LEU A 127 11.43 -15.43 -8.62
CA LEU A 127 12.18 -16.21 -7.65
C LEU A 127 13.61 -16.41 -8.21
N PRO A 128 14.65 -15.90 -7.54
CA PRO A 128 16.01 -16.09 -8.01
C PRO A 128 16.37 -17.58 -7.92
N GLY A 129 16.57 -18.23 -9.07
CA GLY A 129 16.99 -19.64 -9.15
C GLY A 129 15.91 -20.66 -9.51
N ALA A 130 14.92 -20.29 -10.33
CA ALA A 130 14.10 -21.26 -11.06
C ALA A 130 14.67 -21.63 -12.46
N ASP A 131 15.98 -21.45 -12.68
CA ASP A 131 16.70 -22.11 -13.75
C ASP A 131 16.60 -23.63 -13.54
N SER A 132 15.61 -24.24 -14.20
CA SER A 132 15.53 -25.69 -14.32
C SER A 132 16.80 -26.13 -15.06
N PRO A 133 17.72 -26.89 -14.43
CA PRO A 133 18.90 -27.36 -15.14
C PRO A 133 18.41 -28.20 -16.31
N GLY A 134 18.95 -27.90 -17.50
CA GLY A 134 18.57 -28.57 -18.73
C GLY A 134 18.58 -30.08 -18.52
N LYS A 135 17.44 -30.73 -18.76
CA LYS A 135 17.38 -32.19 -18.87
C LYS A 135 18.02 -32.60 -20.19
N ASP A 136 19.34 -32.48 -20.26
CA ASP A 136 20.13 -33.19 -21.25
C ASP A 136 19.91 -34.68 -20.98
N LEU A 137 19.03 -35.28 -21.78
CA LEU A 137 18.77 -36.71 -21.77
C LEU A 137 20.05 -37.42 -22.26
N PRO A 138 20.75 -38.20 -21.42
CA PRO A 138 21.84 -39.02 -21.91
C PRO A 138 21.27 -40.07 -22.86
N GLY A 139 21.86 -40.18 -24.05
CA GLY A 139 21.42 -41.16 -25.06
C GLY A 139 21.54 -42.58 -24.52
N THR A 140 20.41 -43.30 -24.44
CA THR A 140 20.38 -44.69 -23.96
C THR A 140 20.77 -45.65 -25.08
N ASP A 141 22.09 -45.82 -25.31
CA ASP A 141 22.58 -46.91 -26.13
C ASP A 141 22.17 -48.26 -25.51
N SER A 142 21.53 -49.11 -26.32
CA SER A 142 21.00 -50.40 -25.88
C SER A 142 21.91 -51.56 -26.29
N PRO A 143 22.54 -52.28 -25.34
CA PRO A 143 23.04 -53.61 -25.55
C PRO A 143 21.95 -54.64 -25.17
N GLY A 144 21.49 -55.42 -26.14
CA GLY A 144 20.63 -56.58 -25.84
C GLY A 144 21.46 -57.77 -25.30
N ILE A 145 20.77 -58.75 -24.70
CA ILE A 145 21.02 -60.22 -24.80
C ILE A 145 20.10 -60.97 -23.81
N GLY A 146 19.42 -62.02 -24.30
CA GLY A 146 19.24 -63.30 -23.59
C GLY A 146 18.18 -63.44 -22.48
N SER A 147 17.01 -63.99 -22.82
CA SER A 147 16.27 -64.94 -21.95
C SER A 147 16.91 -66.34 -22.05
N PRO A 148 16.79 -67.27 -21.07
CA PRO A 148 15.59 -68.15 -21.03
C PRO A 148 15.21 -68.80 -19.65
N GLY A 149 13.98 -69.33 -19.57
CA GLY A 149 13.55 -70.35 -18.59
C GLY A 149 13.26 -69.85 -17.15
N THR A 150 12.41 -70.49 -16.33
CA THR A 150 11.77 -71.81 -16.39
C THR A 150 10.51 -71.82 -15.48
N ALA A 151 9.49 -72.62 -15.82
CA ALA A 151 8.32 -72.95 -14.99
C ALA A 151 8.27 -74.50 -14.80
N PRO A 152 7.29 -75.14 -14.11
CA PRO A 152 6.18 -74.64 -13.27
C PRO A 152 6.13 -75.37 -11.88
N ASP A 153 5.04 -75.21 -11.10
CA ASP A 153 4.31 -76.40 -10.57
C ASP A 153 2.84 -76.09 -10.18
N ARG A 154 2.03 -77.14 -9.97
CA ARG A 154 0.58 -77.16 -9.70
C ARG A 154 0.22 -77.67 -8.28
N THR A 155 -1.11 -77.62 -8.01
CA THR A 155 -1.94 -78.53 -7.17
C THR A 155 -1.91 -78.40 -5.62
N ASP A 156 -2.99 -78.61 -4.84
CA ASP A 156 -4.42 -78.88 -5.21
C ASP A 156 -5.44 -78.44 -4.12
N VAL A 157 -6.74 -78.57 -4.43
CA VAL A 157 -7.93 -78.61 -3.53
C VAL A 157 -8.14 -80.04 -2.95
N PRO A 158 -8.86 -80.30 -1.81
CA PRO A 158 -10.26 -79.89 -1.57
C PRO A 158 -10.72 -79.67 -0.09
N GLY A 159 -11.96 -79.16 0.09
CA GLY A 159 -12.53 -78.81 1.39
C GLY A 159 -13.37 -79.88 2.12
N LEU A 160 -14.02 -79.49 3.23
CA LEU A 160 -15.47 -79.70 3.46
C LEU A 160 -16.03 -78.98 4.73
N ALA A 161 -17.13 -78.27 4.54
CA ALA A 161 -18.27 -77.96 5.44
C ALA A 161 -18.15 -77.91 6.99
N ARG A 162 -18.66 -76.80 7.58
CA ARG A 162 -19.95 -76.78 8.35
C ARG A 162 -20.43 -75.35 8.70
N SER A 163 -21.71 -75.09 8.42
CA SER A 163 -22.57 -73.96 8.88
C SER A 163 -23.07 -74.19 10.34
N PRO A 164 -23.76 -73.25 11.06
CA PRO A 164 -24.64 -72.18 10.53
C PRO A 164 -24.78 -70.81 11.25
N SER A 165 -25.38 -69.86 10.51
CA SER A 165 -26.34 -68.80 10.89
C SER A 165 -26.15 -67.87 12.11
N VAL A 166 -26.24 -66.55 11.88
CA VAL A 166 -27.30 -65.65 12.44
C VAL A 166 -27.30 -64.26 11.74
N THR A 167 -28.45 -63.92 11.15
CA THR A 167 -29.14 -62.61 11.01
C THR A 167 -28.36 -61.26 10.96
N GLY A 168 -28.47 -60.52 9.84
CA GLY A 168 -28.29 -59.03 9.74
C GLY A 168 -29.65 -58.30 9.76
N PRO A 169 -29.86 -57.07 9.21
CA PRO A 169 -28.98 -56.03 8.61
C PRO A 169 -29.20 -54.66 9.36
N PRO A 170 -29.13 -53.40 8.82
CA PRO A 170 -28.73 -52.83 7.51
C PRO A 170 -27.72 -51.63 7.63
N PRO A 171 -27.73 -50.56 6.81
CA PRO A 171 -26.90 -50.46 5.61
C PRO A 171 -25.95 -49.23 5.60
N GLY A 172 -25.08 -49.19 4.59
CA GLY A 172 -23.91 -48.31 4.53
C GLY A 172 -24.12 -46.83 4.19
N GLU A 173 -23.02 -46.10 4.34
CA GLU A 173 -22.61 -45.00 3.46
C GLU A 173 -21.07 -45.03 3.27
N PRO A 174 -20.53 -44.54 2.14
CA PRO A 174 -19.14 -44.78 1.75
C PRO A 174 -18.15 -43.78 2.34
N SER A 175 -16.94 -44.27 2.64
CA SER A 175 -15.79 -43.47 3.07
C SER A 175 -15.44 -42.34 2.08
N GLY A 176 -15.70 -41.09 2.47
CA GLY A 176 -15.41 -39.90 1.68
C GLY A 176 -14.23 -39.09 2.22
N VAL A 177 -13.11 -39.12 1.48
CA VAL A 177 -12.09 -38.06 1.30
C VAL A 177 -11.40 -37.47 2.55
N GLY A 178 -10.07 -37.53 2.54
CA GLY A 178 -9.21 -37.03 3.62
C GLY A 178 -9.31 -35.52 3.87
N ARG A 179 -9.34 -35.14 5.15
CA ARG A 179 -9.39 -33.75 5.61
C ARG A 179 -8.00 -33.09 5.59
N VAL A 180 -7.47 -32.88 4.39
CA VAL A 180 -6.35 -31.94 4.14
C VAL A 180 -6.95 -30.67 3.53
N GLY A 181 -6.53 -29.51 4.02
CA GLY A 181 -7.04 -28.22 3.54
C GLY A 181 -7.95 -27.50 4.53
N ARG A 182 -7.38 -27.05 5.66
CA ARG A 182 -7.87 -25.84 6.33
C ARG A 182 -7.43 -24.65 5.48
N ALA A 183 -8.01 -24.54 4.29
CA ALA A 183 -7.67 -23.52 3.31
C ALA A 183 -7.94 -22.14 3.91
N ALA A 184 -7.03 -21.21 3.61
CA ALA A 184 -7.07 -19.82 4.01
C ALA A 184 -8.48 -19.24 3.91
N VAL A 185 -8.99 -18.69 5.03
CA VAL A 185 -10.14 -17.79 4.99
C VAL A 185 -9.68 -16.53 4.29
N ALA A 186 -9.92 -16.49 2.99
CA ALA A 186 -9.58 -15.37 2.14
C ALA A 186 -10.47 -14.17 2.45
N ALA A 187 -10.09 -13.37 3.44
CA ALA A 187 -10.36 -11.94 3.41
C ALA A 187 -9.43 -11.31 2.37
N ARG A 188 -9.74 -11.49 1.09
CA ARG A 188 -9.14 -10.69 0.02
C ARG A 188 -9.72 -9.29 0.13
N THR A 189 -9.12 -8.49 1.00
CA THR A 189 -9.26 -7.03 1.04
C THR A 189 -8.97 -6.51 -0.37
N SER A 190 -10.00 -5.93 -1.00
CA SER A 190 -9.82 -5.27 -2.29
C SER A 190 -8.83 -4.13 -2.12
N GLU A 191 -7.91 -3.96 -3.08
CA GLU A 191 -7.13 -2.73 -3.17
C GLU A 191 -8.07 -1.52 -3.25
N LEU A 192 -7.79 -0.53 -2.43
CA LEU A 192 -8.51 0.73 -2.36
C LEU A 192 -7.51 1.88 -2.57
N PRO A 193 -7.95 3.03 -3.08
CA PRO A 193 -7.12 4.24 -3.10
C PRO A 193 -6.58 4.52 -1.70
N GLY A 194 -5.27 4.74 -1.59
CA GLY A 194 -4.54 4.83 -0.31
C GLY A 194 -5.21 5.65 0.79
N PRO A 195 -5.74 6.87 0.54
CA PRO A 195 -6.41 7.65 1.59
C PRO A 195 -7.64 6.94 2.17
N THR A 196 -8.38 6.21 1.34
CA THR A 196 -9.54 5.42 1.76
C THR A 196 -9.10 4.15 2.51
N ALA A 197 -8.04 3.47 2.04
CA ALA A 197 -7.45 2.32 2.73
C ALA A 197 -6.97 2.67 4.14
N VAL A 198 -6.31 3.83 4.29
CA VAL A 198 -5.84 4.36 5.57
C VAL A 198 -7.01 4.67 6.52
N LEU A 199 -8.11 5.25 6.02
CA LEU A 199 -9.31 5.46 6.83
C LEU A 199 -10.00 4.14 7.25
N HIS A 200 -9.94 3.10 6.42
CA HIS A 200 -10.37 1.76 6.83
C HIS A 200 -9.45 1.13 7.90
N ALA A 201 -8.14 1.36 7.83
CA ALA A 201 -7.20 0.96 8.88
C ALA A 201 -7.49 1.68 10.20
N VAL A 202 -7.73 3.00 10.16
CA VAL A 202 -8.17 3.79 11.33
C VAL A 202 -9.46 3.23 11.93
N ARG A 203 -10.46 2.93 11.07
CA ARG A 203 -11.71 2.31 11.49
C ARG A 203 -11.47 0.95 12.17
N ALA A 204 -10.63 0.09 11.60
CA ALA A 204 -10.34 -1.24 12.15
C ALA A 204 -9.68 -1.19 13.54
N VAL A 205 -8.81 -0.22 13.83
CA VAL A 205 -8.28 0.02 15.18
C VAL A 205 -9.41 0.38 16.15
N TRP A 206 -10.25 1.32 15.73
CA TRP A 206 -11.30 1.89 16.56
C TRP A 206 -12.48 0.93 16.80
N GLU A 207 -12.77 0.00 15.89
CA GLU A 207 -13.72 -1.09 16.07
C GLU A 207 -13.28 -2.13 17.13
N ARG A 208 -12.01 -2.14 17.55
CA ARG A 208 -11.49 -3.02 18.61
C ARG A 208 -11.54 -2.40 20.01
N VAL A 209 -11.70 -1.08 20.12
CA VAL A 209 -11.86 -0.37 21.41
C VAL A 209 -13.19 -0.78 22.06
N ASP A 210 -13.26 -0.90 23.40
CA ASP A 210 -14.50 -1.30 24.09
C ASP A 210 -15.66 -0.35 23.68
N PRO A 211 -16.78 -0.86 23.13
CA PRO A 211 -17.90 -0.02 22.72
C PRO A 211 -18.58 0.74 23.87
N ARG A 212 -18.22 0.46 25.13
CA ARG A 212 -18.65 1.25 26.31
C ARG A 212 -17.87 2.55 26.50
N GLU A 213 -16.74 2.74 25.82
CA GLU A 213 -15.97 3.98 25.91
C GLU A 213 -16.82 5.17 25.41
N PRO A 214 -16.97 6.25 26.18
CA PRO A 214 -17.92 7.33 25.89
C PRO A 214 -17.60 8.07 24.58
N CYS A 215 -16.35 8.01 24.11
CA CYS A 215 -15.95 8.59 22.84
C CYS A 215 -16.33 7.77 21.61
N ARG A 216 -16.65 6.47 21.75
CA ARG A 216 -16.86 5.51 20.65
C ARG A 216 -17.85 6.04 19.60
N ALA A 217 -19.03 6.46 20.03
CA ALA A 217 -20.10 6.92 19.14
C ALA A 217 -19.72 8.18 18.33
N VAL A 218 -18.96 9.11 18.95
CA VAL A 218 -18.51 10.35 18.28
C VAL A 218 -17.43 10.01 17.24
N VAL A 219 -16.49 9.12 17.59
CA VAL A 219 -15.47 8.62 16.66
C VAL A 219 -16.10 7.84 15.51
N ASP A 220 -17.07 6.95 15.76
CA ASP A 220 -17.79 6.21 14.70
C ASP A 220 -18.44 7.13 13.68
N THR A 221 -19.10 8.20 14.16
CA THR A 221 -19.75 9.19 13.30
C THR A 221 -18.72 9.94 12.46
N ALA A 222 -17.65 10.43 13.08
CA ALA A 222 -16.57 11.14 12.38
C ALA A 222 -15.82 10.25 11.38
N VAL A 223 -15.64 8.95 11.66
CA VAL A 223 -15.08 7.97 10.72
C VAL A 223 -15.99 7.76 9.52
N ALA A 224 -17.31 7.66 9.74
CA ALA A 224 -18.28 7.51 8.65
C ALA A 224 -18.31 8.76 7.74
N GLU A 225 -18.25 9.97 8.32
CA GLU A 225 -18.13 11.22 7.55
C GLU A 225 -16.82 11.26 6.74
N ALA A 226 -15.67 10.98 7.36
CA ALA A 226 -14.37 11.02 6.71
C ALA A 226 -14.22 10.01 5.55
N LEU A 227 -14.83 8.83 5.65
CA LEU A 227 -14.81 7.82 4.58
C LEU A 227 -15.51 8.31 3.29
N GLY A 228 -16.54 9.15 3.40
CA GLY A 228 -17.23 9.78 2.27
C GLY A 228 -16.75 11.20 1.94
N GLY A 229 -15.80 11.73 2.71
CA GLY A 229 -15.44 13.14 2.75
C GLY A 229 -14.18 13.57 2.00
N GLY A 230 -13.87 14.86 2.13
CA GLY A 230 -12.62 15.49 1.68
C GLY A 230 -11.63 15.67 2.83
N VAL A 231 -10.73 16.65 2.68
CA VAL A 231 -9.74 17.02 3.71
C VAL A 231 -10.43 17.44 5.01
N ASP A 232 -11.46 18.27 4.93
CA ASP A 232 -12.09 18.89 6.09
C ASP A 232 -12.74 17.83 7.01
N GLU A 233 -13.33 16.78 6.45
CA GLU A 233 -13.89 15.66 7.23
C GLU A 233 -12.79 14.85 7.93
N VAL A 234 -11.65 14.63 7.26
CA VAL A 234 -10.49 13.92 7.86
C VAL A 234 -9.86 14.76 8.98
N LEU A 235 -9.75 16.07 8.82
CA LEU A 235 -9.27 16.98 9.87
C LEU A 235 -10.23 17.03 11.07
N ARG A 236 -11.55 17.08 10.83
CA ARG A 236 -12.54 16.97 11.93
C ARG A 236 -12.41 15.64 12.68
N LEU A 237 -12.20 14.53 11.97
CA LEU A 237 -11.93 13.23 12.60
C LEU A 237 -10.62 13.23 13.40
N LEU A 238 -9.55 13.85 12.90
CA LEU A 238 -8.29 14.01 13.62
C LEU A 238 -8.47 14.80 14.93
N ASP A 239 -9.23 15.90 14.90
CA ASP A 239 -9.54 16.70 16.09
C ASP A 239 -10.40 15.92 17.10
N VAL A 240 -11.42 15.20 16.63
CA VAL A 240 -12.21 14.29 17.48
C VAL A 240 -11.31 13.24 18.14
N VAL A 241 -10.46 12.55 17.37
CA VAL A 241 -9.53 11.53 17.87
C VAL A 241 -8.56 12.13 18.90
N ARG A 242 -7.97 13.29 18.63
CA ARG A 242 -7.09 14.01 19.58
C ARG A 242 -7.83 14.39 20.86
N ALA A 243 -9.08 14.82 20.78
CA ALA A 243 -9.91 15.15 21.94
C ALA A 243 -10.29 13.92 22.80
N THR A 244 -10.24 12.70 22.24
CA THR A 244 -10.42 11.45 23.03
C THR A 244 -9.20 11.09 23.88
N ALA A 245 -8.02 11.66 23.59
CA ALA A 245 -6.80 11.34 24.31
C ALA A 245 -6.95 11.72 25.79
N PRO A 246 -6.52 10.85 26.75
CA PRO A 246 -6.54 11.22 28.16
C PRO A 246 -5.71 12.49 28.36
N PRO A 247 -6.20 13.47 29.15
CA PRO A 247 -5.54 14.76 29.29
C PRO A 247 -4.13 14.56 29.85
N ARG A 248 -3.11 14.80 29.02
CA ARG A 248 -1.73 14.67 29.46
C ARG A 248 -1.46 15.78 30.50
N PRO A 249 -0.98 15.46 31.71
CA PRO A 249 -0.74 16.46 32.75
C PRO A 249 0.34 17.47 32.36
N VAL A 250 1.16 17.13 31.36
CA VAL A 250 1.96 18.10 30.61
C VAL A 250 1.37 18.18 29.20
N ARG A 251 0.59 19.24 28.97
CA ARG A 251 0.13 19.62 27.64
C ARG A 251 1.29 20.27 26.91
N TRP A 252 2.07 19.45 26.20
CA TRP A 252 2.91 19.92 25.09
C TRP A 252 1.99 20.26 23.92
N ASP A 253 1.12 21.25 24.11
CA ASP A 253 0.83 22.15 23.01
C ASP A 253 2.20 22.78 22.72
N PRO A 254 2.82 22.57 21.54
CA PRO A 254 3.78 23.56 21.10
C PRO A 254 3.05 24.91 21.18
N PRO A 255 3.70 25.98 21.70
CA PRO A 255 3.12 27.32 21.60
C PRO A 255 2.67 27.50 20.14
N PRO A 256 1.46 28.05 19.88
CA PRO A 256 1.11 28.42 18.52
C PRO A 256 2.26 29.24 17.99
N ASP A 257 2.83 28.88 16.83
CA ASP A 257 4.15 29.36 16.41
C ASP A 257 4.25 30.89 16.52
N ASP A 258 4.82 31.38 17.63
CA ASP A 258 5.05 32.80 17.92
C ASP A 258 6.12 33.38 16.97
N PHE A 259 6.64 32.53 16.08
CA PHE A 259 7.06 32.89 14.73
C PHE A 259 5.90 33.48 13.92
N LEU A 260 5.47 34.68 14.34
CA LEU A 260 5.18 35.74 13.40
C LEU A 260 6.37 35.80 12.43
N PHE A 261 6.18 35.20 11.26
CA PHE A 261 6.89 35.60 10.06
C PHE A 261 6.47 37.04 9.79
N VAL A 262 7.13 37.97 10.48
CA VAL A 262 7.19 39.37 10.09
C VAL A 262 7.67 39.33 8.65
N ASP A 263 6.80 39.71 7.71
CA ASP A 263 7.20 39.98 6.33
C ASP A 263 8.48 40.80 6.41
N THR A 264 9.60 40.22 5.97
CA THR A 264 10.92 40.83 6.17
C THR A 264 10.82 42.27 5.71
N VAL A 265 10.94 43.23 6.64
CA VAL A 265 10.87 44.65 6.29
C VAL A 265 11.92 44.87 5.22
N GLU A 266 11.46 45.07 3.98
CA GLU A 266 12.25 44.89 2.78
C GLU A 266 13.35 45.94 2.80
N ALA A 267 14.52 45.54 3.32
CA ALA A 267 15.72 46.35 3.36
C ALA A 267 16.12 46.59 1.91
N ALA A 268 15.66 47.72 1.37
CA ALA A 268 15.43 47.93 -0.05
C ALA A 268 16.60 47.43 -0.91
N PRO A 269 16.45 46.26 -1.57
CA PRO A 269 17.45 45.79 -2.50
C PRO A 269 17.20 46.44 -3.85
N ASP A 270 18.28 46.77 -4.57
CA ASP A 270 18.28 47.12 -5.99
C ASP A 270 17.98 45.88 -6.86
N ASP A 271 16.95 45.12 -6.50
CA ASP A 271 16.62 43.82 -7.09
C ASP A 271 15.66 43.98 -8.28
N THR A 272 16.14 43.50 -9.42
CA THR A 272 15.45 43.62 -10.70
C THR A 272 14.06 42.98 -10.69
N GLY A 273 13.09 43.64 -11.33
CA GLY A 273 11.66 43.32 -11.22
C GLY A 273 11.25 41.89 -11.63
N VAL A 274 12.11 41.17 -12.36
CA VAL A 274 11.89 39.76 -12.72
C VAL A 274 11.95 38.85 -11.48
N VAL A 275 12.89 39.08 -10.56
CA VAL A 275 13.08 38.24 -9.36
C VAL A 275 11.91 38.40 -8.37
N ARG A 276 11.44 39.65 -8.19
CA ARG A 276 10.23 39.93 -7.39
C ARG A 276 8.97 39.29 -8.01
N TRP A 277 8.88 39.23 -9.34
CA TRP A 277 7.75 38.62 -10.04
C TRP A 277 7.75 37.09 -9.91
N THR A 278 8.88 36.42 -10.16
CA THR A 278 8.99 34.96 -10.06
C THR A 278 8.75 34.47 -8.64
N ARG A 279 9.32 35.13 -7.63
CA ARG A 279 9.10 34.80 -6.21
C ARG A 279 7.62 34.87 -5.82
N ARG A 280 6.95 35.99 -6.15
CA ARG A 280 5.51 36.18 -5.89
C ARG A 280 4.63 35.14 -6.61
N PHE A 281 5.02 34.74 -7.82
CA PHE A 281 4.32 33.72 -8.61
C PHE A 281 4.43 32.33 -7.96
N VAL A 282 5.61 31.97 -7.45
CA VAL A 282 5.87 30.69 -6.77
C VAL A 282 5.16 30.62 -5.41
N GLU A 283 5.31 31.65 -4.57
CA GLU A 283 4.81 31.65 -3.19
C GLU A 283 3.28 31.76 -3.07
N ARG A 284 2.60 32.45 -4.00
CA ARG A 284 1.16 32.75 -3.88
C ARG A 284 0.28 32.14 -4.98
N GLY A 285 0.90 31.56 -6.02
CA GLY A 285 0.20 31.14 -7.23
C GLY A 285 -0.38 32.32 -8.02
N VAL A 286 -1.13 32.02 -9.08
CA VAL A 286 -1.76 33.04 -9.93
C VAL A 286 -3.24 33.15 -9.59
N THR A 287 -3.66 34.33 -9.17
CA THR A 287 -5.07 34.70 -9.10
C THR A 287 -5.61 34.96 -10.50
N LEU A 288 -6.50 34.09 -10.99
CA LEU A 288 -7.22 34.32 -12.24
C LEU A 288 -8.37 35.31 -12.03
N PRO A 289 -8.81 36.03 -13.09
CA PRO A 289 -10.04 36.82 -13.04
C PRO A 289 -11.21 35.95 -12.58
N GLY A 290 -11.88 36.34 -11.50
CA GLY A 290 -12.87 35.51 -10.80
C GLY A 290 -12.39 34.91 -9.47
N GLY A 291 -11.21 35.31 -8.96
CA GLY A 291 -10.80 35.05 -7.57
C GLY A 291 -10.25 33.65 -7.28
N ARG A 292 -10.17 32.77 -8.28
CA ARG A 292 -9.56 31.44 -8.13
C ARG A 292 -8.04 31.54 -8.20
N THR A 293 -7.37 31.10 -7.14
CA THR A 293 -5.92 30.89 -7.11
C THR A 293 -5.57 29.56 -7.78
N VAL A 294 -4.62 29.58 -8.70
CA VAL A 294 -4.07 28.38 -9.35
C VAL A 294 -2.60 28.22 -8.91
N PRO A 295 -2.20 27.06 -8.35
CA PRO A 295 -0.82 26.85 -7.92
C PRO A 295 0.14 26.95 -9.10
N ALA A 296 1.29 27.60 -8.88
CA ALA A 296 2.27 27.96 -9.91
C ALA A 296 2.57 26.82 -10.91
N ARG A 297 2.75 25.60 -10.40
CA ARG A 297 3.00 24.38 -11.19
C ARG A 297 1.99 24.17 -12.32
N ARG A 298 0.69 24.39 -12.06
CA ARG A 298 -0.37 24.20 -13.06
C ARG A 298 -0.37 25.30 -14.13
N VAL A 299 0.05 26.52 -13.78
CA VAL A 299 0.16 27.63 -14.74
C VAL A 299 1.37 27.45 -15.66
N VAL A 300 2.50 27.00 -15.12
CA VAL A 300 3.70 26.67 -15.92
C VAL A 300 3.38 25.53 -16.90
N VAL A 301 2.80 24.42 -16.41
CA VAL A 301 2.40 23.29 -17.27
C VAL A 301 1.39 23.73 -18.33
N GLY A 302 0.36 24.51 -17.95
CA GLY A 302 -0.62 25.04 -18.91
C GLY A 302 0.02 25.94 -19.98
N GLY A 303 0.95 26.82 -19.59
CA GLY A 303 1.69 27.68 -20.52
C GLY A 303 2.55 26.90 -21.50
N VAL A 304 3.26 25.87 -21.04
CA VAL A 304 4.06 24.97 -21.90
C VAL A 304 3.17 24.23 -22.89
N VAL A 305 2.03 23.70 -22.46
CA VAL A 305 1.07 23.01 -23.34
C VAL A 305 0.50 23.96 -24.39
N VAL A 306 0.11 25.17 -24.02
CA VAL A 306 -0.41 26.18 -24.97
C VAL A 306 0.68 26.62 -25.96
N ALA A 307 1.91 26.84 -25.51
CA ALA A 307 3.03 27.19 -26.37
C ALA A 307 3.38 26.06 -27.35
N GLY A 308 3.38 24.80 -26.89
CA GLY A 308 3.58 23.62 -27.73
C GLY A 308 2.50 23.45 -28.80
N LEU A 309 1.22 23.65 -28.43
CA LEU A 309 0.10 23.62 -29.38
C LEU A 309 0.19 24.76 -30.40
N ALA A 310 0.57 25.97 -29.99
CA ALA A 310 0.75 27.10 -30.89
C ALA A 310 1.92 26.89 -31.87
N ALA A 311 3.05 26.37 -31.39
CA ALA A 311 4.19 26.02 -32.25
C ALA A 311 3.82 24.92 -33.25
N ALA A 312 3.11 23.87 -32.82
CA ALA A 312 2.62 22.82 -33.70
C ALA A 312 1.66 23.37 -34.77
N ALA A 313 0.74 24.28 -34.40
CA ALA A 313 -0.17 24.92 -35.35
C ALA A 313 0.53 25.82 -36.37
N VAL A 314 1.59 26.54 -35.98
CA VAL A 314 2.40 27.34 -36.91
C VAL A 314 3.20 26.44 -37.87
N ILE A 315 3.72 25.30 -37.40
CA ILE A 315 4.42 24.33 -38.24
C ILE A 315 3.47 23.68 -39.26
N THR A 316 2.24 23.33 -38.87
CA THR A 316 1.26 22.74 -39.80
C THR A 316 0.66 23.75 -40.79
N LEU A 317 0.55 25.04 -40.42
CA LEU A 317 0.05 26.10 -41.31
C LEU A 317 1.15 26.72 -42.20
N GLY A 318 2.41 26.75 -41.73
CA GLY A 318 3.55 27.29 -42.46
C GLY A 318 4.23 26.30 -43.42
N GLY A 319 3.85 25.02 -43.37
CA GLY A 319 4.46 23.94 -44.16
C GLY A 319 3.96 23.79 -45.60
N ALA A 320 3.19 24.75 -46.14
CA ALA A 320 2.72 24.73 -47.52
C ALA A 320 3.71 25.46 -48.45
N PRO A 321 4.47 24.75 -49.31
CA PRO A 321 5.31 25.38 -50.31
C PRO A 321 4.45 25.96 -51.47
N PRO A 322 4.89 27.06 -52.11
CA PRO A 322 4.36 27.50 -53.40
C PRO A 322 4.81 26.61 -54.57
#